data_AF-A0A2M8EZZ9-F1
#
_entry.id   AF-A0A2M8EZZ9-F1
#
_cell.length_a   1.000
_cell.length_b   1.000
_cell.length_c   1.000
_cell.angle_alpha   90.00
_cell.angle_beta   90.00
_cell.angle_gamma   90.00
#
_symmetry.space_group_name_H-M   'P 1'
#
loop_
_entity.id
_entity.type
_entity.pdbx_description
1 polymer ?
#
loop_
_entity_poly.entity_id
_entity_poly.type
_entity_poly.pdbx_seq_one_letter_code
_entity_poly.pdbx_strand_id
1 'polypeptide(L)'
;MRKIIFIGIFLMILTFKMGIVDVSVRADELADINSKLSELNATLQSSEKATAINEKQLTSLTSQLASIKSQVVKIEQDVVQKEKDIRTGEARLLAQKKILDQRVASFYKQKGKSNDAMLQILVSDNLTKFLKQFTYQQNLLNDDRSTIVRVVLLVQDIEEKKTTLEDEKVRLVPIKEKIDEQSVFLAGEVLSAKKYEQTIKSEIVTLSAKQQQILSQRLSGLHLPSSLGAGPLICTDDRNRNPGFGNAIAFYTFGIPHRVGMSQYGAYGRAKAGQGVEEILNAYYSNIEIKKDYDQNITILVDGYGPITIEEYVKRIYEVPESWPLEALKAQAVAARSYALSYTNNGQRSICTTQACQVFKPDPKTGAWAQAVEETKGWVMTNGGAPITAWFASTAGGYTFSNNEVWGGSQRPWTKFLSDGSSGY
;
A
#
# COMPACT_ATOMS: atom_id res chain seq x y z
N MET A 1 45.62 4.38 46.33
CA MET A 1 44.23 4.71 46.72
C MET A 1 43.44 5.34 45.56
N ARG A 2 43.22 4.60 44.46
CA ARG A 2 42.31 5.00 43.37
C ARG A 2 42.00 3.84 42.42
N LYS A 3 41.89 2.61 42.94
CA LYS A 3 41.51 1.41 42.17
C LYS A 3 40.60 0.42 42.93
N ILE A 4 40.16 0.77 44.14
CA ILE A 4 39.29 -0.09 44.97
C ILE A 4 37.83 0.40 44.98
N ILE A 5 37.54 1.59 44.44
CA ILE A 5 36.20 2.20 44.46
C ILE A 5 35.30 1.70 43.32
N PHE A 6 35.84 1.02 42.29
CA PHE A 6 35.03 0.53 41.17
C PHE A 6 34.51 -0.91 41.31
N ILE A 7 34.98 -1.68 42.29
CA ILE A 7 34.49 -3.05 42.55
C ILE A 7 33.30 -3.04 43.54
N GLY A 8 33.16 -1.98 44.34
CA GLY A 8 32.03 -1.82 45.28
C GLY A 8 30.70 -1.43 44.63
N ILE A 9 30.69 -0.94 43.38
CA ILE A 9 29.46 -0.54 42.67
C ILE A 9 28.87 -1.72 41.86
N PHE A 10 29.68 -2.72 41.52
CA PHE A 10 29.20 -3.93 40.82
C PHE A 10 28.63 -5.00 41.78
N LEU A 11 29.08 -5.02 43.04
CA LEU A 11 28.55 -5.97 44.05
C LEU A 11 27.32 -5.43 44.81
N MET A 12 27.00 -4.14 44.69
CA MET A 12 25.87 -3.48 45.36
C MET A 12 24.61 -3.36 44.48
N ILE A 13 24.60 -4.03 43.32
CA ILE A 13 23.38 -4.30 42.53
C ILE A 13 22.86 -5.74 42.78
N LEU A 14 23.65 -6.59 43.46
CA LEU A 14 23.33 -8.02 43.58
C LEU A 14 22.52 -8.40 44.84
N THR A 15 22.26 -7.48 45.78
CA THR A 15 21.59 -7.85 47.05
C THR A 15 20.71 -6.73 47.59
N PHE A 16 19.65 -6.37 46.88
CA PHE A 16 18.56 -5.63 47.50
C PHE A 16 17.19 -6.07 46.99
N LYS A 17 16.55 -6.88 47.83
CA LYS A 17 15.09 -7.04 47.99
C LYS A 17 14.36 -7.78 46.86
N MET A 18 13.37 -8.62 47.11
CA MET A 18 12.68 -9.14 48.30
C MET A 18 11.70 -10.18 47.72
N GLY A 19 11.33 -11.19 48.49
CA GLY A 19 10.51 -12.34 48.05
C GLY A 19 9.46 -12.00 47.00
N ILE A 20 9.71 -12.42 45.77
CA ILE A 20 8.67 -12.62 44.77
C ILE A 20 8.00 -13.91 45.22
N VAL A 21 6.84 -13.77 45.85
CA VAL A 21 5.83 -14.83 45.86
C VAL A 21 5.70 -15.25 44.40
N ASP A 22 5.88 -16.54 44.09
CA ASP A 22 5.50 -17.12 42.80
C ASP A 22 3.98 -16.94 42.64
N VAL A 23 3.56 -15.70 42.34
CA VAL A 23 2.34 -15.47 41.61
C VAL A 23 2.69 -16.04 40.25
N SER A 24 2.23 -17.25 39.97
CA SER A 24 2.18 -17.72 38.60
C SER A 24 1.33 -16.70 37.86
N VAL A 25 1.97 -15.71 37.24
CA VAL A 25 1.34 -14.93 36.21
C VAL A 25 1.15 -15.96 35.11
N ARG A 26 -0.03 -16.58 35.10
CA ARG A 26 -0.51 -17.28 33.92
C ARG A 26 -0.76 -16.19 32.90
N ALA A 27 0.32 -15.74 32.25
CA ALA A 27 0.20 -15.03 31.00
C ALA A 27 -0.69 -15.91 30.12
N ASP A 28 -1.76 -15.31 29.62
CA ASP A 28 -2.66 -16.02 28.74
C ASP A 28 -1.84 -16.44 27.52
N GLU A 29 -1.60 -17.74 27.33
CA GLU A 29 -0.81 -18.28 26.20
C GLU A 29 -1.31 -17.73 24.86
N LEU A 30 -2.60 -17.36 24.79
CA LEU A 30 -3.20 -16.69 23.64
C LEU A 30 -2.73 -15.24 23.47
N ALA A 31 -2.57 -14.48 24.56
CA ALA A 31 -2.07 -13.11 24.53
C ALA A 31 -0.60 -13.06 24.08
N ASP A 32 0.24 -14.01 24.53
CA ASP A 32 1.63 -14.11 24.09
C ASP A 32 1.72 -14.47 22.60
N ILE A 33 0.88 -15.39 22.12
CA ILE A 33 0.78 -15.72 20.69
C ILE A 33 0.31 -14.52 19.87
N ASN A 34 -0.68 -13.76 20.37
CA ASN A 34 -1.16 -12.54 19.69
C ASN A 34 -0.07 -11.48 19.59
N SER A 35 0.67 -11.26 20.68
CA SER A 35 1.79 -10.32 20.71
C SER A 35 2.87 -10.73 19.70
N LYS A 36 3.26 -12.02 19.71
CA LYS A 36 4.27 -12.55 18.80
C LYS A 36 3.82 -12.52 17.34
N LEU A 37 2.56 -12.80 17.04
CA LEU A 37 1.99 -12.65 15.70
C LEU A 37 2.01 -11.19 15.23
N SER A 38 1.69 -10.24 16.11
CA SER A 38 1.77 -8.81 15.79
C SER A 38 3.21 -8.39 15.45
N GLU A 39 4.18 -8.82 16.27
CA GLU A 39 5.61 -8.55 16.06
C GLU A 39 6.14 -9.18 14.77
N LEU A 40 5.81 -10.45 14.49
CA LEU A 40 6.22 -11.14 13.26
C LEU A 40 5.62 -10.50 12.01
N ASN A 41 4.35 -10.07 12.06
CA ASN A 41 3.72 -9.35 10.95
C ASN A 41 4.36 -7.97 10.71
N ALA A 42 4.67 -7.23 11.78
CA ALA A 42 5.39 -5.96 11.67
C ALA A 42 6.80 -6.14 11.09
N THR A 43 7.51 -7.17 11.56
CA THR A 43 8.85 -7.54 11.09
C THR A 43 8.81 -7.94 9.62
N LEU A 44 7.87 -8.79 9.20
CA LEU A 44 7.67 -9.18 7.81
C LEU A 44 7.42 -7.96 6.92
N GLN A 45 6.52 -7.07 7.33
CA GLN A 45 6.21 -5.86 6.56
C GLN A 45 7.44 -4.94 6.42
N SER A 46 8.26 -4.82 7.46
CA SER A 46 9.49 -4.02 7.41
C SER A 46 10.56 -4.66 6.50
N SER A 47 10.71 -5.99 6.55
CA SER A 47 11.60 -6.75 5.68
C SER A 47 11.18 -6.62 4.22
N GLU A 48 9.90 -6.83 3.90
CA GLU A 48 9.39 -6.74 2.52
C GLU A 48 9.61 -5.33 1.92
N LYS A 49 9.45 -4.28 2.74
CA LYS A 49 9.75 -2.89 2.33
C LYS A 49 11.24 -2.69 2.04
N ALA A 50 12.13 -3.20 2.89
CA ALA A 50 13.58 -3.11 2.69
C ALA A 50 14.03 -3.92 1.46
N THR A 51 13.53 -5.15 1.30
CA THR A 51 13.78 -6.01 0.14
C THR A 51 13.35 -5.33 -1.16
N ALA A 52 12.17 -4.69 -1.19
CA ALA A 52 11.68 -3.98 -2.37
C ALA A 52 12.57 -2.78 -2.78
N ILE A 53 13.19 -2.09 -1.81
CA ILE A 53 14.15 -1.01 -2.10
C ILE A 53 15.41 -1.61 -2.74
N ASN A 54 15.95 -2.70 -2.15
CA ASN A 54 17.13 -3.37 -2.66
C ASN A 54 16.90 -3.98 -4.05
N GLU A 55 15.71 -4.49 -4.34
CA GLU A 55 15.32 -4.97 -5.68
C GLU A 55 15.29 -3.84 -6.72
N LYS A 56 14.79 -2.66 -6.36
CA LYS A 56 14.84 -1.48 -7.23
C LYS A 56 16.27 -1.04 -7.50
N GLN A 57 17.12 -1.01 -6.48
CA GLN A 57 18.54 -0.70 -6.64
C GLN A 57 19.26 -1.73 -7.52
N LEU A 58 19.00 -3.02 -7.30
CA LEU A 58 19.56 -4.09 -8.11
C LEU A 58 19.13 -3.99 -9.58
N THR A 59 17.86 -3.66 -9.84
CA THR A 59 17.34 -3.47 -11.21
C THR A 59 18.03 -2.29 -11.89
N SER A 60 18.21 -1.18 -11.16
CA SER A 60 18.95 -0.02 -11.67
C SER A 60 20.42 -0.34 -11.96
N LEU A 61 21.11 -1.01 -11.03
CA LEU A 61 22.49 -1.45 -11.20
C LEU A 61 22.65 -2.42 -12.37
N THR A 62 21.73 -3.38 -12.53
CA THR A 62 21.73 -4.32 -13.65
C THR A 62 21.55 -3.60 -14.99
N SER A 63 20.68 -2.58 -15.03
CA SER A 63 20.49 -1.73 -16.21
C SER A 63 21.73 -0.90 -16.54
N GLN A 64 22.37 -0.30 -15.52
CA GLN A 64 23.64 0.42 -15.70
C GLN A 64 24.75 -0.51 -16.19
N LEU A 65 24.86 -1.70 -15.61
CA LEU A 65 25.82 -2.73 -16.03
C LEU A 65 25.58 -3.19 -17.47
N ALA A 66 24.32 -3.35 -17.89
CA ALA A 66 23.99 -3.67 -19.28
C ALA A 66 24.38 -2.52 -20.23
N SER A 67 24.13 -1.27 -19.83
CA SER A 67 24.54 -0.09 -20.60
C SER A 67 26.06 0.01 -20.72
N ILE A 68 26.79 -0.17 -19.61
CA ILE A 68 28.26 -0.18 -19.58
C ILE A 68 28.80 -1.33 -20.41
N LYS A 69 28.23 -2.55 -20.31
CA LYS A 69 28.62 -3.69 -21.18
C LYS A 69 28.44 -3.34 -22.65
N SER A 70 27.33 -2.70 -23.02
CA SER A 70 27.09 -2.26 -24.40
C SER A 70 28.08 -1.18 -24.86
N GLN A 71 28.40 -0.21 -23.99
CA GLN A 71 29.40 0.83 -24.27
C GLN A 71 30.80 0.24 -24.41
N VAL A 72 31.19 -0.72 -23.55
CA VAL A 72 32.47 -1.42 -23.64
C VAL A 72 32.56 -2.19 -24.95
N VAL A 73 31.52 -2.93 -25.35
CA VAL A 73 31.50 -3.62 -26.66
C VAL A 73 31.65 -2.63 -27.82
N LYS A 74 30.99 -1.48 -27.75
CA LYS A 74 31.12 -0.43 -28.76
C LYS A 74 32.54 0.14 -28.80
N ILE A 75 33.14 0.41 -27.65
CA ILE A 75 34.52 0.89 -27.54
C ILE A 75 35.49 -0.17 -28.05
N GLU A 76 35.29 -1.45 -27.74
CA GLU A 76 36.09 -2.56 -28.28
C GLU A 76 36.01 -2.62 -29.82
N GLN A 77 34.82 -2.42 -30.40
CA GLN A 77 34.63 -2.33 -31.85
C GLN A 77 35.31 -1.09 -32.45
N ASP A 78 35.17 0.06 -31.79
CA ASP A 78 35.79 1.31 -32.21
C ASP A 78 37.34 1.23 -32.11
N VAL A 79 37.88 0.55 -31.09
CA VAL A 79 39.31 0.23 -30.95
C VAL A 79 39.76 -0.61 -32.15
N VAL A 80 39.07 -1.69 -32.48
CA VAL A 80 39.44 -2.55 -33.61
C VAL A 80 39.42 -1.77 -34.94
N GLN A 81 38.42 -0.91 -35.14
CA GLN A 81 38.33 -0.09 -36.34
C GLN A 81 39.44 0.98 -36.37
N LYS A 82 39.71 1.65 -35.25
CA LYS A 82 40.80 2.64 -35.14
C LYS A 82 42.17 2.01 -35.28
N GLU A 83 42.41 0.80 -34.75
CA GLU A 83 43.65 0.05 -34.97
C GLU A 83 43.88 -0.25 -36.45
N LYS A 84 42.82 -0.59 -37.19
CA LYS A 84 42.88 -0.79 -38.65
C LYS A 84 43.21 0.52 -39.38
N ASP A 85 42.59 1.62 -38.97
CA ASP A 85 42.84 2.95 -39.54
C ASP A 85 44.28 3.41 -39.24
N ILE A 86 44.78 3.16 -38.03
CA ILE A 86 46.17 3.41 -37.62
C ILE A 86 47.14 2.59 -38.47
N ARG A 87 46.94 1.27 -38.61
CA ARG A 87 47.81 0.43 -39.47
C ARG A 87 47.86 0.92 -40.92
N THR A 88 46.71 1.37 -41.44
CA THR A 88 46.62 1.94 -42.78
C THR A 88 47.34 3.30 -42.86
N GLY A 89 47.23 4.12 -41.82
CA GLY A 89 47.95 5.38 -41.65
C GLY A 89 49.47 5.19 -41.57
N GLU A 90 49.94 4.25 -40.76
CA GLU A 90 51.35 3.86 -40.61
C GLU A 90 51.94 3.35 -41.94
N ALA A 91 51.19 2.52 -42.67
CA ALA A 91 51.62 2.06 -44.00
C ALA A 91 51.77 3.23 -44.99
N ARG A 92 50.83 4.19 -44.98
CA ARG A 92 50.93 5.43 -45.77
C ARG A 92 52.11 6.29 -45.33
N LEU A 93 52.34 6.43 -44.03
CA LEU A 93 53.45 7.16 -43.46
C LEU A 93 54.80 6.57 -43.90
N LEU A 94 54.96 5.24 -43.83
CA LEU A 94 56.16 4.55 -44.30
C LEU A 94 56.41 4.77 -45.79
N ALA A 95 55.35 4.75 -46.61
CA ALA A 95 55.45 5.05 -48.04
C ALA A 95 55.86 6.51 -48.29
N GLN A 96 55.27 7.47 -47.58
CA GLN A 96 55.60 8.89 -47.68
C GLN A 96 57.03 9.18 -47.19
N LYS A 97 57.44 8.56 -46.08
CA LYS A 97 58.80 8.66 -45.54
C LYS A 97 59.83 8.10 -46.52
N LYS A 98 59.56 6.95 -47.16
CA LYS A 98 60.45 6.40 -48.20
C LYS A 98 60.62 7.36 -49.38
N ILE A 99 59.53 8.00 -49.83
CA ILE A 99 59.59 9.00 -50.90
C ILE A 99 60.39 10.22 -50.44
N LEU A 100 60.18 10.69 -49.21
CA LEU A 100 60.92 11.81 -48.63
C LEU A 100 62.41 11.49 -48.52
N ASP A 101 62.78 10.33 -47.98
CA ASP A 101 64.17 9.87 -47.86
C ASP A 101 64.86 9.79 -49.22
N GLN A 102 64.16 9.28 -50.25
CA GLN A 102 64.65 9.27 -51.63
C GLN A 102 64.85 10.68 -52.19
N ARG A 103 63.93 11.62 -51.93
CA ARG A 103 64.05 13.03 -52.34
C ARG A 103 65.19 13.73 -51.63
N VAL A 104 65.32 13.57 -50.32
CA VAL A 104 66.42 14.14 -49.51
C VAL A 104 67.77 13.59 -49.98
N ALA A 105 67.87 12.27 -50.21
CA ALA A 105 69.08 11.66 -50.74
C ALA A 105 69.43 12.19 -52.15
N SER A 106 68.43 12.38 -53.02
CA SER A 106 68.61 12.94 -54.36
C SER A 106 69.04 14.40 -54.30
N PHE A 107 68.41 15.20 -53.44
CA PHE A 107 68.77 16.59 -53.17
C PHE A 107 70.21 16.70 -52.66
N TYR A 108 70.64 15.87 -51.72
CA TYR A 108 72.00 15.86 -51.19
C TYR A 108 73.03 15.46 -52.26
N LYS A 109 72.76 14.42 -53.04
CA LYS A 109 73.61 13.99 -54.18
C LYS A 109 73.71 15.08 -55.26
N GLN A 110 72.64 15.84 -55.49
CA GLN A 110 72.59 16.91 -56.46
C GLN A 110 73.29 18.18 -55.95
N LYS A 111 73.18 18.51 -54.66
CA LYS A 111 73.88 19.63 -54.02
C LYS A 111 75.40 19.55 -54.19
N GLY A 112 75.97 18.34 -54.09
CA GLY A 112 77.39 18.11 -54.37
C GLY A 112 77.81 18.32 -55.83
N LYS A 113 76.86 18.34 -56.78
CA LYS A 113 77.09 18.64 -58.22
C LYS A 113 76.69 20.07 -58.61
N SER A 114 75.99 20.80 -57.74
CA SER A 114 75.36 22.09 -58.04
C SER A 114 75.77 23.18 -57.05
N ASN A 115 77.06 23.28 -56.73
CA ASN A 115 77.57 24.35 -55.87
C ASN A 115 77.51 25.76 -56.52
N ASP A 116 76.90 25.87 -57.70
CA ASP A 116 76.96 27.03 -58.58
C ASP A 116 75.58 27.57 -58.97
N ALA A 117 74.59 27.55 -58.06
CA ALA A 117 73.29 28.20 -58.35
C ALA A 117 73.46 29.71 -58.65
N MET A 118 74.44 30.37 -58.02
CA MET A 118 74.76 31.79 -58.28
C MET A 118 75.66 31.98 -59.51
N LEU A 119 76.50 31.01 -59.83
CA LEU A 119 77.39 31.03 -61.01
C LEU A 119 76.65 30.66 -62.31
N GLN A 120 75.57 29.87 -62.24
CA GLN A 120 74.69 29.62 -63.39
C GLN A 120 73.91 30.86 -63.85
N ILE A 121 73.61 31.82 -62.96
CA ILE A 121 73.01 33.12 -63.32
C ILE A 121 73.99 33.94 -64.16
N LEU A 122 75.28 33.87 -63.84
CA LEU A 122 76.35 34.63 -64.50
C LEU A 122 76.77 34.02 -65.86
N VAL A 123 76.50 32.74 -66.10
CA VAL A 123 76.98 31.98 -67.28
C VAL A 123 75.84 31.54 -68.23
N SER A 124 74.57 31.74 -67.89
CA SER A 124 73.46 31.25 -68.74
C SER A 124 73.01 32.26 -69.81
N ASP A 125 72.99 31.83 -71.08
CA ASP A 125 72.46 32.60 -72.23
C ASP A 125 70.92 32.72 -72.25
N ASN A 126 70.20 32.24 -71.24
CA ASN A 126 68.73 32.21 -71.24
C ASN A 126 68.14 32.32 -69.82
N LEU A 127 68.02 33.56 -69.33
CA LEU A 127 67.42 33.93 -68.04
C LEU A 127 66.03 33.31 -67.84
N THR A 128 65.24 33.16 -68.90
CA THR A 128 63.90 32.54 -68.83
C THR A 128 63.96 31.06 -68.44
N LYS A 129 64.96 30.32 -68.91
CA LYS A 129 65.16 28.90 -68.54
C LYS A 129 65.61 28.78 -67.08
N PHE A 130 66.49 29.66 -66.63
CA PHE A 130 66.91 29.74 -65.23
C PHE A 130 65.73 30.07 -64.30
N LEU A 131 64.96 31.13 -64.59
CA LEU A 131 63.81 31.52 -63.77
C LEU A 131 62.75 30.41 -63.69
N LYS A 132 62.50 29.69 -64.79
CA LYS A 132 61.63 28.50 -64.80
C LYS A 132 62.16 27.39 -63.89
N GLN A 133 63.45 27.09 -63.95
CA GLN A 133 64.08 26.06 -63.13
C GLN A 133 64.17 26.45 -61.65
N PHE A 134 64.47 27.72 -61.35
CA PHE A 134 64.49 28.27 -60.00
C PHE A 134 63.09 28.26 -59.38
N THR A 135 62.07 28.71 -60.12
CA THR A 135 60.67 28.67 -59.67
C THR A 135 60.21 27.23 -59.45
N TYR A 136 60.61 26.30 -60.32
CA TYR A 136 60.34 24.88 -60.14
C TYR A 136 60.98 24.31 -58.87
N GLN A 137 62.24 24.65 -58.59
CA GLN A 137 62.93 24.24 -57.35
C GLN A 137 62.29 24.86 -56.10
N GLN A 138 61.88 26.12 -56.16
CA GLN A 138 61.19 26.79 -55.06
C GLN A 138 59.83 26.15 -54.77
N ASN A 139 59.06 25.81 -55.81
CA ASN A 139 57.79 25.10 -55.67
C ASN A 139 57.99 23.68 -55.12
N LEU A 140 59.01 22.96 -55.58
CA LEU A 140 59.37 21.64 -55.03
C LEU A 140 59.72 21.72 -53.54
N LEU A 141 60.51 22.71 -53.12
CA LEU A 141 60.85 22.91 -51.70
C LEU A 141 59.63 23.26 -50.85
N ASN A 142 58.70 24.04 -51.40
CA ASN A 142 57.43 24.35 -50.74
C ASN A 142 56.53 23.10 -50.62
N ASP A 143 56.47 22.27 -51.66
CA ASP A 143 55.74 21.00 -51.66
C ASP A 143 56.35 19.99 -50.67
N ASP A 144 57.68 19.92 -50.58
CA ASP A 144 58.39 19.06 -49.63
C ASP A 144 58.14 19.53 -48.18
N ARG A 145 58.20 20.84 -47.91
CA ARG A 145 57.82 21.41 -46.59
C ARG A 145 56.38 21.06 -46.22
N SER A 146 55.45 21.24 -47.14
CA SER A 146 54.04 20.88 -46.94
C SER A 146 53.86 19.38 -46.67
N THR A 147 54.63 18.53 -47.35
CA THR A 147 54.61 17.09 -47.15
C THR A 147 55.17 16.68 -45.79
N ILE A 148 56.27 17.28 -45.34
CA ILE A 148 56.83 17.06 -44.00
C ILE A 148 55.82 17.44 -42.91
N VAL A 149 55.18 18.61 -43.04
CA VAL A 149 54.16 19.05 -42.07
C VAL A 149 52.99 18.07 -42.02
N ARG A 150 52.49 17.60 -43.17
CA ARG A 150 51.42 16.58 -43.20
C ARG A 150 51.82 15.27 -42.54
N VAL A 151 53.05 14.82 -42.75
CA VAL A 151 53.60 13.61 -42.12
C VAL A 151 53.66 13.76 -40.60
N VAL A 152 54.16 14.90 -40.10
CA VAL A 152 54.27 15.17 -38.65
C VAL A 152 52.88 15.23 -38.01
N LEU A 153 51.92 15.91 -38.64
CA LEU A 153 50.53 15.97 -38.14
C LEU A 153 49.86 14.59 -38.11
N LEU A 154 50.12 13.74 -39.10
CA LEU A 154 49.60 12.36 -39.13
C LEU A 154 50.19 11.51 -37.99
N VAL A 155 51.49 11.64 -37.72
CA VAL A 155 52.14 10.94 -36.59
C VAL A 155 51.54 11.38 -35.26
N GLN A 156 51.39 12.69 -35.06
CA GLN A 156 50.82 13.23 -33.83
C GLN A 156 49.37 12.77 -33.60
N ASP A 157 48.51 12.82 -34.64
CA ASP A 157 47.12 12.37 -34.57
C ASP A 157 46.98 10.88 -34.25
N ILE A 158 47.86 10.04 -34.82
CA ILE A 158 47.89 8.60 -34.52
C ILE A 158 48.28 8.35 -33.05
N GLU A 159 49.29 9.05 -32.56
CA GLU A 159 49.79 8.90 -31.19
C GLU A 159 48.74 9.33 -30.15
N GLU A 160 48.07 10.46 -30.37
CA GLU A 160 46.98 10.96 -29.51
C GLU A 160 45.77 10.01 -29.48
N LYS A 161 45.42 9.41 -30.62
CA LYS A 161 44.33 8.42 -30.69
C LYS A 161 44.68 7.16 -29.92
N LYS A 162 45.92 6.69 -30.01
CA LYS A 162 46.38 5.49 -29.30
C LYS A 162 46.34 5.69 -27.78
N THR A 163 46.86 6.81 -27.29
CA THR A 163 46.86 7.11 -25.85
C THR A 163 45.45 7.22 -25.29
N THR A 164 44.55 7.91 -26.01
CA THR A 164 43.14 8.06 -25.58
C THR A 164 42.42 6.72 -25.49
N LEU A 165 42.64 5.82 -26.45
CA LEU A 165 42.05 4.47 -26.45
C LEU A 165 42.55 3.60 -25.30
N GLU A 166 43.86 3.62 -25.04
CA GLU A 166 44.46 2.89 -23.92
C GLU A 166 43.92 3.41 -22.58
N ASP A 167 43.81 4.73 -22.41
CA ASP A 167 43.28 5.35 -21.20
C ASP A 167 41.80 5.02 -20.95
N GLU A 168 40.95 5.04 -21.99
CA GLU A 168 39.53 4.68 -21.85
C GLU A 168 39.35 3.20 -21.45
N LYS A 169 40.13 2.30 -22.04
CA LYS A 169 40.11 0.87 -21.69
C LYS A 169 40.53 0.63 -20.24
N VAL A 170 41.61 1.27 -19.80
CA VAL A 170 42.11 1.17 -18.42
C VAL A 170 41.10 1.71 -17.41
N ARG A 171 40.32 2.74 -17.77
CA ARG A 171 39.28 3.31 -16.88
C ARG A 171 38.04 2.44 -16.77
N LEU A 172 37.59 1.81 -17.86
CA LEU A 172 36.30 1.12 -17.89
C LEU A 172 36.30 -0.28 -17.28
N VAL A 173 37.42 -1.01 -17.40
CA VAL A 173 37.57 -2.36 -16.83
C VAL A 173 37.31 -2.40 -15.31
N PRO A 174 37.97 -1.57 -14.47
CA PRO A 174 37.76 -1.62 -13.02
C PRO A 174 36.36 -1.13 -12.61
N ILE A 175 35.76 -0.22 -13.37
CA ILE A 175 34.38 0.25 -13.11
C ILE A 175 33.39 -0.90 -13.37
N LYS A 176 33.57 -1.66 -14.46
CA LYS A 176 32.76 -2.82 -14.78
C LYS A 176 32.86 -3.88 -13.69
N GLU A 177 34.07 -4.23 -13.26
CA GLU A 177 34.29 -5.22 -12.19
C GLU A 177 33.61 -4.81 -10.89
N LYS A 178 33.79 -3.56 -10.45
CA LYS A 178 33.18 -3.06 -9.21
C LYS A 178 31.65 -3.07 -9.24
N ILE A 179 31.04 -2.71 -10.38
CA ILE A 179 29.57 -2.72 -10.52
C ILE A 179 29.05 -4.17 -10.58
N ASP A 180 29.79 -5.08 -11.21
CA ASP A 180 29.43 -6.50 -11.25
C ASP A 180 29.50 -7.13 -9.85
N GLU A 181 30.56 -6.86 -9.08
CA GLU A 181 30.68 -7.27 -7.68
C GLU A 181 29.52 -6.76 -6.82
N GLN A 182 29.19 -5.47 -6.93
CA GLN A 182 28.07 -4.87 -6.21
C GLN A 182 26.72 -5.49 -6.61
N SER A 183 26.52 -5.77 -7.90
CA SER A 183 25.31 -6.41 -8.40
C SER A 183 25.16 -7.84 -7.86
N VAL A 184 26.25 -8.62 -7.84
CA VAL A 184 26.25 -10.00 -7.30
C VAL A 184 25.99 -9.98 -5.80
N PHE A 185 26.62 -9.07 -5.06
CA PHE A 185 26.41 -8.90 -3.63
C PHE A 185 24.95 -8.56 -3.31
N LEU A 186 24.38 -7.53 -3.95
CA LEU A 186 22.97 -7.16 -3.72
C LEU A 186 22.01 -8.28 -4.09
N ALA A 187 22.28 -9.04 -5.16
CA ALA A 187 21.46 -10.20 -5.52
C ALA A 187 21.48 -11.29 -4.44
N GLY A 188 22.65 -11.54 -3.83
CA GLY A 188 22.80 -12.47 -2.70
C GLY A 188 22.03 -12.02 -1.45
N GLU A 189 22.08 -10.73 -1.12
CA GLU A 189 21.34 -10.14 0.01
C GLU A 189 19.82 -10.23 -0.20
N VAL A 190 19.33 -9.91 -1.39
CA VAL A 190 17.90 -10.04 -1.74
C VAL A 190 17.43 -11.49 -1.61
N LEU A 191 18.22 -12.45 -2.09
CA LEU A 191 17.89 -13.87 -1.96
C LEU A 191 17.84 -14.33 -0.50
N SER A 192 18.76 -13.85 0.33
CA SER A 192 18.81 -14.17 1.76
C SER A 192 17.62 -13.57 2.51
N ALA A 193 17.27 -12.31 2.21
CA ALA A 193 16.08 -11.65 2.76
C ALA A 193 14.79 -12.39 2.40
N LYS A 194 14.62 -12.83 1.14
CA LYS A 194 13.45 -13.63 0.72
C LYS A 194 13.33 -14.96 1.45
N LYS A 195 14.44 -15.65 1.71
CA LYS A 195 14.44 -16.89 2.51
C LYS A 195 14.02 -16.63 3.96
N TYR A 196 14.48 -15.52 4.53
CA TYR A 196 14.08 -15.10 5.87
C TYR A 196 12.58 -14.75 5.94
N GLU A 197 12.06 -14.02 4.96
CA GLU A 197 10.63 -13.72 4.83
C GLU A 197 9.77 -14.99 4.72
N GLN A 198 10.22 -15.99 3.97
CA GLN A 198 9.55 -17.29 3.90
C GLN A 198 9.53 -18.01 5.25
N THR A 199 10.63 -17.91 6.01
CA THR A 199 10.72 -18.50 7.35
C THR A 199 9.72 -17.83 8.30
N ILE A 200 9.66 -16.49 8.31
CA ILE A 200 8.68 -15.74 9.11
C ILE A 200 7.25 -16.12 8.72
N LYS A 201 6.95 -16.19 7.41
CA LYS A 201 5.62 -16.60 6.91
C LYS A 201 5.23 -17.99 7.41
N SER A 202 6.18 -18.93 7.42
CA SER A 202 5.96 -20.26 8.00
C SER A 202 5.67 -20.20 9.49
N GLU A 203 6.44 -19.42 10.27
CA GLU A 203 6.23 -19.27 11.72
C GLU A 203 4.87 -18.64 12.03
N ILE A 204 4.45 -17.64 11.26
CA ILE A 204 3.11 -17.03 11.37
C ILE A 204 2.03 -18.10 11.17
N VAL A 205 2.13 -18.92 10.12
CA VAL A 205 1.16 -19.99 9.86
C VAL A 205 1.11 -20.98 11.03
N THR A 206 2.26 -21.40 11.55
CA THR A 206 2.33 -22.29 12.71
C THR A 206 1.71 -21.68 13.96
N LEU A 207 2.02 -20.41 14.26
CA LEU A 207 1.48 -19.72 15.44
C LEU A 207 -0.01 -19.44 15.30
N SER A 208 -0.51 -19.05 14.12
CA SER A 208 -1.94 -18.89 13.86
C SER A 208 -2.70 -20.21 13.96
N ALA A 209 -2.11 -21.32 13.49
CA ALA A 209 -2.71 -22.64 13.69
C ALA A 209 -2.77 -23.01 15.18
N LYS A 210 -1.70 -22.74 15.95
CA LYS A 210 -1.68 -22.94 17.40
C LYS A 210 -2.70 -22.05 18.12
N GLN A 211 -2.84 -20.79 17.71
CA GLN A 211 -3.85 -19.86 18.20
C GLN A 211 -5.26 -20.44 18.01
N GLN A 212 -5.57 -20.91 16.80
CA GLN A 212 -6.86 -21.51 16.47
C GLN A 212 -7.12 -22.80 17.24
N GLN A 213 -6.07 -23.60 17.47
CA GLN A 213 -6.15 -24.81 18.30
C GLN A 213 -6.43 -24.47 19.77
N ILE A 214 -5.78 -23.47 20.35
CA ILE A 214 -6.05 -23.05 21.73
C ILE A 214 -7.47 -22.50 21.86
N LEU A 215 -7.91 -21.70 20.88
CA LEU A 215 -9.27 -21.20 20.81
C LEU A 215 -10.27 -22.36 20.71
N SER A 216 -10.04 -23.34 19.83
CA SER A 216 -10.94 -24.49 19.69
C SER A 216 -10.95 -25.38 20.93
N GLN A 217 -9.80 -25.63 21.57
CA GLN A 217 -9.72 -26.37 22.84
C GLN A 217 -10.44 -25.64 23.98
N ARG A 218 -10.29 -24.31 24.07
CA ARG A 218 -11.05 -23.49 25.03
C ARG A 218 -12.54 -23.57 24.76
N LEU A 219 -12.97 -23.43 23.50
CA LEU A 219 -14.37 -23.55 23.09
C LEU A 219 -14.94 -24.95 23.36
N SER A 220 -14.19 -26.02 23.07
CA SER A 220 -14.57 -27.40 23.34
C SER A 220 -14.64 -27.71 24.84
N GLY A 221 -13.72 -27.19 25.65
CA GLY A 221 -13.75 -27.32 27.11
C GLY A 221 -14.92 -26.61 27.76
N LEU A 222 -15.45 -25.58 27.10
CA LEU A 222 -16.65 -24.86 27.53
C LEU A 222 -17.95 -25.62 27.20
N HIS A 223 -17.91 -26.74 26.47
CA HIS A 223 -19.09 -27.46 25.97
C HIS A 223 -20.09 -26.55 25.24
N LEU A 224 -19.61 -25.44 24.69
CA LEU A 224 -20.41 -24.54 23.87
C LEU A 224 -20.44 -25.10 22.44
N PRO A 225 -21.61 -25.21 21.79
CA PRO A 225 -21.67 -25.72 20.44
C PRO A 225 -20.78 -24.89 19.50
N SER A 226 -19.86 -25.55 18.82
CA SER A 226 -18.77 -24.96 18.01
C SER A 226 -19.21 -24.30 16.70
N SER A 227 -20.52 -24.21 16.44
CA SER A 227 -21.11 -23.41 15.38
C SER A 227 -22.62 -23.34 15.58
N LEU A 228 -23.20 -22.13 15.67
CA LEU A 228 -24.62 -21.92 15.37
C LEU A 228 -24.73 -21.58 13.88
N GLY A 229 -24.89 -22.60 13.02
CA GLY A 229 -25.43 -22.42 11.67
C GLY A 229 -24.69 -23.10 10.51
N ALA A 230 -24.85 -24.42 10.36
CA ALA A 230 -24.97 -25.05 9.03
C ALA A 230 -26.42 -25.56 8.79
N GLY A 231 -27.39 -24.93 9.47
CA GLY A 231 -28.80 -25.21 9.35
C GLY A 231 -29.62 -23.93 9.55
N PRO A 232 -30.91 -23.93 9.21
CA PRO A 232 -31.78 -22.76 9.33
C PRO A 232 -31.70 -22.18 10.74
N LEU A 233 -31.53 -20.85 10.84
CA LEU A 233 -31.50 -20.13 12.12
C LEU A 233 -32.85 -20.27 12.81
N ILE A 234 -32.96 -21.20 13.76
CA ILE A 234 -34.13 -21.31 14.63
C ILE A 234 -33.73 -20.74 15.99
N CYS A 235 -34.37 -19.62 16.38
CA CYS A 235 -34.28 -19.11 17.74
C CYS A 235 -34.95 -20.14 18.66
N THR A 236 -34.18 -20.81 19.53
CA THR A 236 -34.75 -21.72 20.52
C THR A 236 -34.78 -20.99 21.85
N ASP A 237 -35.97 -20.81 22.43
CA ASP A 237 -36.14 -20.15 23.71
C ASP A 237 -35.62 -21.05 24.85
N ASP A 238 -34.54 -20.64 25.50
CA ASP A 238 -33.89 -21.32 26.61
C ASP A 238 -34.08 -20.61 27.96
N ARG A 239 -34.95 -19.58 28.03
CA ARG A 239 -35.21 -18.77 29.24
C ARG A 239 -35.61 -19.58 30.47
N ASN A 240 -36.22 -20.74 30.27
CA ASN A 240 -36.70 -21.63 31.34
C ASN A 240 -35.81 -22.86 31.59
N ARG A 241 -34.65 -22.96 30.92
CA ARG A 241 -33.70 -24.05 31.17
C ARG A 241 -32.78 -23.67 32.33
N ASN A 242 -32.89 -24.42 33.43
CA ASN A 242 -31.90 -24.36 34.49
C ASN A 242 -30.60 -25.00 33.98
N PRO A 243 -29.48 -24.25 33.87
CA PRO A 243 -28.22 -24.79 33.37
C PRO A 243 -27.59 -25.83 34.32
N GLY A 244 -28.11 -26.02 35.54
CA GLY A 244 -27.79 -27.17 36.38
C GLY A 244 -26.46 -27.11 37.14
N PHE A 245 -25.81 -25.95 37.20
CA PHE A 245 -24.57 -25.75 37.96
C PHE A 245 -24.74 -24.64 39.00
N GLY A 246 -24.04 -24.75 40.16
CA GLY A 246 -24.13 -23.86 41.33
C GLY A 246 -23.67 -22.40 41.10
N ASN A 247 -22.78 -21.85 41.94
CA ASN A 247 -22.29 -20.45 41.85
C ASN A 247 -21.70 -20.10 40.47
N ALA A 248 -22.55 -19.68 39.53
CA ALA A 248 -22.19 -19.38 38.15
C ALA A 248 -22.92 -18.11 37.69
N ILE A 249 -22.28 -17.37 36.78
CA ILE A 249 -22.87 -16.22 36.09
C ILE A 249 -23.34 -16.72 34.73
N ALA A 250 -24.63 -16.60 34.45
CA ALA A 250 -25.21 -16.90 33.14
C ALA A 250 -25.31 -15.61 32.32
N PHE A 251 -24.84 -15.67 31.07
CA PHE A 251 -25.04 -14.61 30.09
C PHE A 251 -26.08 -15.07 29.07
N TYR A 252 -27.18 -14.35 28.98
CA TYR A 252 -28.21 -14.57 27.97
C TYR A 252 -28.03 -13.57 26.85
N THR A 253 -28.05 -14.03 25.59
CA THR A 253 -28.07 -13.15 24.42
C THR A 253 -29.42 -13.24 23.75
N PHE A 254 -30.11 -12.10 23.63
CA PHE A 254 -31.40 -12.00 22.96
C PHE A 254 -31.17 -11.67 21.48
N GLY A 255 -30.80 -12.70 20.70
CA GLY A 255 -30.57 -12.61 19.26
C GLY A 255 -29.15 -12.17 18.85
N ILE A 256 -28.93 -12.09 17.54
CA ILE A 256 -27.70 -11.59 16.90
C ILE A 256 -28.02 -10.22 16.30
N PRO A 257 -27.85 -9.12 17.04
CA PRO A 257 -28.15 -7.81 16.51
C PRO A 257 -27.08 -7.38 15.51
N HIS A 258 -27.48 -6.64 14.48
CA HIS A 258 -26.54 -6.02 13.56
C HIS A 258 -25.83 -4.79 14.14
N ARG A 259 -26.25 -4.29 15.32
CA ARG A 259 -25.59 -3.19 16.07
C ARG A 259 -25.49 -1.86 15.30
N VAL A 260 -26.38 -1.61 14.34
CA VAL A 260 -26.44 -0.35 13.58
C VAL A 260 -27.78 0.33 13.86
N GLY A 261 -27.74 1.61 14.24
CA GLY A 261 -28.94 2.40 14.53
C GLY A 261 -29.54 2.12 15.91
N MET A 262 -30.86 2.21 16.05
CA MET A 262 -31.52 2.23 17.35
C MET A 262 -31.60 0.86 18.02
N SER A 263 -31.18 0.79 19.30
CA SER A 263 -31.51 -0.35 20.16
C SER A 263 -32.91 -0.20 20.73
N GLN A 264 -33.79 -1.18 20.52
CA GLN A 264 -35.15 -1.16 21.08
C GLN A 264 -35.12 -1.15 22.61
N TYR A 265 -34.37 -2.07 23.24
CA TYR A 265 -34.20 -2.07 24.70
C TYR A 265 -33.47 -0.82 25.21
N GLY A 266 -32.61 -0.23 24.39
CA GLY A 266 -31.98 1.03 24.75
C GLY A 266 -32.95 2.21 24.70
N ALA A 267 -33.79 2.31 23.67
CA ALA A 267 -34.88 3.28 23.60
C ALA A 267 -35.87 3.12 24.77
N TYR A 268 -36.17 1.88 25.16
CA TYR A 268 -36.95 1.58 26.37
C TYR A 268 -36.30 2.15 27.64
N GLY A 269 -34.99 1.93 27.81
CA GLY A 269 -34.25 2.49 28.94
C GLY A 269 -34.26 4.02 28.94
N ARG A 270 -34.05 4.66 27.77
CA ARG A 270 -34.07 6.13 27.64
C ARG A 270 -35.44 6.72 27.97
N ALA A 271 -36.51 6.09 27.48
CA ALA A 271 -37.87 6.51 27.80
C ALA A 271 -38.19 6.34 29.30
N LYS A 272 -37.68 5.29 29.95
CA LYS A 272 -37.78 5.13 31.41
C LYS A 272 -37.00 6.20 32.19
N ALA A 273 -35.88 6.67 31.64
CA ALA A 273 -35.13 7.81 32.16
C ALA A 273 -35.81 9.16 31.88
N GLY A 274 -37.00 9.17 31.27
CA GLY A 274 -37.79 10.38 31.01
C GLY A 274 -37.45 11.11 29.71
N GLN A 275 -36.60 10.53 28.85
CA GLN A 275 -36.28 11.14 27.55
C GLN A 275 -37.49 11.08 26.60
N GLY A 276 -37.73 12.17 25.88
CA GLY A 276 -38.77 12.26 24.86
C GLY A 276 -38.37 11.61 23.54
N VAL A 277 -39.33 11.43 22.62
CA VAL A 277 -39.11 10.80 21.30
C VAL A 277 -37.89 11.35 20.56
N GLU A 278 -37.75 12.67 20.45
CA GLU A 278 -36.70 13.31 19.67
C GLU A 278 -35.31 13.09 20.28
N GLU A 279 -35.21 13.10 21.62
CA GLU A 279 -33.96 12.82 22.34
C GLU A 279 -33.54 11.37 22.13
N ILE A 280 -34.48 10.43 22.21
CA ILE A 280 -34.25 9.01 21.94
C ILE A 280 -33.72 8.82 20.52
N LEU A 281 -34.38 9.41 19.52
CA LEU A 281 -33.97 9.26 18.11
C LEU A 281 -32.59 9.90 17.84
N ASN A 282 -32.35 11.12 18.33
CA ASN A 282 -31.05 11.80 18.17
C ASN A 282 -29.91 11.12 18.95
N ALA A 283 -30.23 10.32 19.97
CA ALA A 283 -29.24 9.51 20.64
C ALA A 283 -28.68 8.40 19.73
N TYR A 284 -29.49 7.82 18.85
CA TYR A 284 -29.09 6.71 17.98
C TYR A 284 -28.73 7.12 16.56
N TYR A 285 -29.30 8.21 16.06
CA TYR A 285 -29.07 8.69 14.69
C TYR A 285 -28.43 10.07 14.71
N SER A 286 -27.55 10.35 13.75
CA SER A 286 -26.87 11.65 13.59
C SER A 286 -27.34 12.37 12.34
N ASN A 287 -27.17 13.69 12.25
CA ASN A 287 -27.47 14.43 11.01
C ASN A 287 -28.89 14.16 10.47
N ILE A 288 -29.86 13.95 11.35
CA ILE A 288 -31.26 13.70 10.98
C ILE A 288 -32.10 14.95 11.20
N GLU A 289 -33.12 15.12 10.37
CA GLU A 289 -34.23 16.06 10.58
C GLU A 289 -35.52 15.24 10.76
N ILE A 290 -36.24 15.47 11.86
CA ILE A 290 -37.52 14.81 12.13
C ILE A 290 -38.63 15.69 11.55
N LYS A 291 -39.08 15.36 10.33
CA LYS A 291 -40.23 16.01 9.71
C LYS A 291 -41.50 15.47 10.34
N LYS A 292 -42.47 16.34 10.67
CA LYS A 292 -43.73 15.98 11.33
C LYS A 292 -44.95 16.02 10.40
N ASP A 293 -44.73 16.46 9.17
CA ASP A 293 -45.71 16.74 8.13
C ASP A 293 -45.45 15.92 6.85
N TYR A 294 -44.73 14.80 6.96
CA TYR A 294 -44.46 13.93 5.81
C TYR A 294 -45.77 13.31 5.28
N ASP A 295 -45.85 13.08 3.96
CA ASP A 295 -47.08 12.60 3.32
C ASP A 295 -47.52 11.23 3.89
N GLN A 296 -48.70 11.25 4.49
CA GLN A 296 -49.31 10.12 5.20
C GLN A 296 -50.06 9.17 4.26
N ASN A 297 -50.33 9.60 3.02
CA ASN A 297 -51.09 8.85 2.03
C ASN A 297 -50.22 8.04 1.09
N ILE A 298 -48.88 8.08 1.28
CA ILE A 298 -47.95 7.24 0.53
C ILE A 298 -48.34 5.77 0.75
N THR A 299 -48.57 5.10 -0.37
CA THR A 299 -48.92 3.68 -0.40
C THR A 299 -47.69 2.87 -0.73
N ILE A 300 -47.37 1.89 0.12
CA ILE A 300 -46.25 0.97 -0.08
C ILE A 300 -46.76 -0.42 -0.46
N LEU A 301 -45.98 -1.14 -1.25
CA LEU A 301 -46.30 -2.53 -1.62
C LEU A 301 -45.76 -3.48 -0.54
N VAL A 302 -46.62 -4.29 0.06
CA VAL A 302 -46.25 -5.28 1.08
C VAL A 302 -46.34 -6.68 0.49
N ASP A 303 -45.25 -7.44 0.54
CA ASP A 303 -45.18 -8.79 -0.04
C ASP A 303 -46.27 -9.69 0.57
N GLY A 304 -47.15 -10.21 -0.29
CA GLY A 304 -48.27 -11.09 0.10
C GLY A 304 -49.55 -10.36 0.56
N TYR A 305 -49.53 -9.04 0.73
CA TYR A 305 -50.69 -8.26 1.20
C TYR A 305 -51.10 -7.12 0.25
N GLY A 306 -50.25 -6.76 -0.70
CA GLY A 306 -50.55 -5.74 -1.71
C GLY A 306 -50.30 -4.31 -1.20
N PRO A 307 -50.91 -3.30 -1.86
CA PRO A 307 -50.72 -1.89 -1.51
C PRO A 307 -51.39 -1.53 -0.17
N ILE A 308 -50.62 -0.97 0.77
CA ILE A 308 -51.09 -0.50 2.09
C ILE A 308 -50.53 0.91 2.33
N THR A 309 -51.32 1.82 2.91
CA THR A 309 -50.83 3.16 3.26
C THR A 309 -49.77 3.08 4.37
N ILE A 310 -48.82 4.01 4.37
CA ILE A 310 -47.70 3.96 5.31
C ILE A 310 -48.16 3.95 6.78
N GLU A 311 -49.18 4.72 7.14
CA GLU A 311 -49.69 4.74 8.52
C GLU A 311 -50.40 3.44 8.90
N GLU A 312 -51.11 2.82 7.95
CA GLU A 312 -51.77 1.54 8.16
C GLU A 312 -50.76 0.38 8.25
N TYR A 313 -49.64 0.50 7.54
CA TYR A 313 -48.50 -0.40 7.66
C TYR A 313 -47.83 -0.30 9.04
N VAL A 314 -47.56 0.91 9.53
CA VAL A 314 -46.90 1.10 10.84
C VAL A 314 -47.77 0.58 12.01
N LYS A 315 -49.10 0.66 11.89
CA LYS A 315 -50.03 0.03 12.87
C LYS A 315 -49.88 -1.49 12.96
N ARG A 316 -49.30 -2.14 11.95
CA ARG A 316 -49.13 -3.60 11.83
C ARG A 316 -47.73 -4.10 12.18
N ILE A 317 -46.91 -3.27 12.83
CA ILE A 317 -45.56 -3.64 13.27
C ILE A 317 -45.59 -4.23 14.70
N TYR A 318 -45.10 -5.47 14.85
CA TYR A 318 -45.13 -6.26 16.09
C TYR A 318 -43.74 -6.49 16.70
N GLU A 319 -42.88 -5.49 16.62
CA GLU A 319 -41.48 -5.58 17.07
C GLU A 319 -41.30 -5.51 18.60
N VAL A 320 -42.08 -4.65 19.27
CA VAL A 320 -41.97 -4.37 20.72
C VAL A 320 -43.32 -4.54 21.42
N PRO A 321 -43.38 -4.94 22.70
CA PRO A 321 -44.65 -5.14 23.41
C PRO A 321 -45.34 -3.80 23.73
N GLU A 322 -46.68 -3.80 23.78
CA GLU A 322 -47.49 -2.60 24.09
C GLU A 322 -47.30 -2.07 25.52
N SER A 323 -46.73 -2.86 26.43
CA SER A 323 -46.48 -2.48 27.82
C SER A 323 -45.27 -1.54 28.01
N TRP A 324 -44.54 -1.23 26.94
CA TRP A 324 -43.40 -0.31 27.00
C TRP A 324 -43.85 1.15 27.16
N PRO A 325 -43.00 2.02 27.73
CA PRO A 325 -43.27 3.46 27.83
C PRO A 325 -43.65 4.05 26.48
N LEU A 326 -44.65 4.94 26.48
CA LEU A 326 -45.21 5.51 25.25
C LEU A 326 -44.15 6.17 24.37
N GLU A 327 -43.19 6.89 24.96
CA GLU A 327 -42.10 7.55 24.22
C GLU A 327 -41.18 6.56 23.48
N ALA A 328 -40.95 5.36 24.04
CA ALA A 328 -40.21 4.30 23.35
C ALA A 328 -41.02 3.72 22.18
N LEU A 329 -42.33 3.55 22.36
CA LEU A 329 -43.23 3.10 21.29
C LEU A 329 -43.29 4.12 20.15
N LYS A 330 -43.34 5.41 20.48
CA LYS A 330 -43.30 6.52 19.50
C LYS A 330 -41.98 6.54 18.73
N ALA A 331 -40.84 6.43 19.41
CA ALA A 331 -39.53 6.38 18.75
C ALA A 331 -39.44 5.17 17.79
N GLN A 332 -39.92 4.00 18.24
CA GLN A 332 -39.99 2.80 17.39
C GLN A 332 -40.93 2.99 16.19
N ALA A 333 -42.07 3.64 16.35
CA ALA A 333 -43.00 3.94 15.25
C ALA A 333 -42.37 4.87 14.20
N VAL A 334 -41.68 5.93 14.64
CA VAL A 334 -40.97 6.86 13.74
C VAL A 334 -39.82 6.17 13.01
N ALA A 335 -39.03 5.35 13.70
CA ALA A 335 -37.97 4.55 13.07
C ALA A 335 -38.53 3.56 12.05
N ALA A 336 -39.61 2.86 12.42
CA ALA A 336 -40.29 1.92 11.53
C ALA A 336 -40.84 2.60 10.27
N ARG A 337 -41.48 3.77 10.41
CA ARG A 337 -42.01 4.57 9.30
C ARG A 337 -40.90 5.02 8.35
N SER A 338 -39.82 5.56 8.92
CA SER A 338 -38.67 6.06 8.16
C SER A 338 -37.97 4.93 7.39
N TYR A 339 -37.76 3.79 8.03
CA TYR A 339 -37.23 2.59 7.39
C TYR A 339 -38.12 2.13 6.24
N ALA A 340 -39.44 1.99 6.44
CA ALA A 340 -40.35 1.53 5.40
C ALA A 340 -40.39 2.46 4.18
N LEU A 341 -40.42 3.78 4.40
CA LEU A 341 -40.40 4.78 3.32
C LEU A 341 -39.07 4.80 2.56
N SER A 342 -37.95 4.76 3.29
CA SER A 342 -36.60 4.72 2.70
C SER A 342 -36.37 3.41 1.96
N TYR A 343 -36.77 2.29 2.59
CA TYR A 343 -36.68 0.97 2.00
C TYR A 343 -37.51 0.98 0.73
N THR A 344 -38.80 1.24 0.75
CA THR A 344 -39.67 1.16 -0.43
C THR A 344 -39.43 2.26 -1.49
N ASN A 345 -38.51 3.20 -1.25
CA ASN A 345 -38.33 4.41 -2.05
C ASN A 345 -39.66 5.15 -2.26
N ASN A 346 -40.36 5.43 -1.17
CA ASN A 346 -41.72 5.99 -1.15
C ASN A 346 -42.74 5.17 -1.98
N GLY A 347 -42.71 3.83 -1.83
CA GLY A 347 -43.69 2.93 -2.44
C GLY A 347 -43.35 2.39 -3.83
N GLN A 348 -42.20 2.72 -4.40
CA GLN A 348 -41.76 2.21 -5.72
C GLN A 348 -41.31 0.75 -5.71
N ARG A 349 -40.91 0.20 -4.56
CA ARG A 349 -40.58 -1.22 -4.40
C ARG A 349 -41.34 -1.84 -3.24
N SER A 350 -41.42 -3.18 -3.24
CA SER A 350 -42.08 -3.91 -2.17
C SER A 350 -41.20 -4.11 -0.93
N ILE A 351 -41.85 -4.31 0.22
CA ILE A 351 -41.22 -4.64 1.50
C ILE A 351 -41.66 -6.02 1.97
N CYS A 352 -40.71 -6.80 2.48
CA CYS A 352 -40.96 -8.13 3.02
C CYS A 352 -41.61 -8.06 4.42
N THR A 353 -42.33 -9.11 4.81
CA THR A 353 -43.10 -9.18 6.07
C THR A 353 -42.38 -9.96 7.18
N THR A 354 -41.19 -10.48 6.88
CA THR A 354 -40.39 -11.26 7.82
C THR A 354 -39.44 -10.37 8.61
N GLN A 355 -38.77 -10.97 9.60
CA GLN A 355 -37.73 -10.32 10.41
C GLN A 355 -36.55 -9.76 9.60
N ALA A 356 -36.42 -10.12 8.32
CA ALA A 356 -35.42 -9.53 7.42
C ALA A 356 -35.73 -8.06 7.08
N CYS A 357 -37.00 -7.65 7.14
CA CYS A 357 -37.42 -6.26 6.98
C CYS A 357 -37.97 -5.73 8.31
N GLN A 358 -39.22 -6.06 8.62
CA GLN A 358 -39.92 -5.69 9.85
C GLN A 358 -41.00 -6.75 10.10
N VAL A 359 -41.23 -7.13 11.36
CA VAL A 359 -42.27 -8.09 11.72
C VAL A 359 -43.66 -7.48 11.52
N PHE A 360 -44.23 -7.74 10.34
CA PHE A 360 -45.55 -7.31 9.93
C PHE A 360 -46.59 -8.41 10.22
N LYS A 361 -47.77 -8.03 10.71
CA LYS A 361 -48.92 -8.94 10.83
C LYS A 361 -50.17 -8.39 10.15
N PRO A 362 -51.11 -9.26 9.72
CA PRO A 362 -52.34 -8.82 9.06
C PRO A 362 -53.20 -7.88 9.93
N ASP A 363 -53.32 -8.20 11.21
CA ASP A 363 -54.13 -7.45 12.16
C ASP A 363 -53.35 -6.23 12.68
N PRO A 364 -53.98 -5.05 12.78
CA PRO A 364 -53.35 -3.90 13.40
C PRO A 364 -53.22 -4.12 14.91
N LYS A 365 -52.09 -3.66 15.45
CA LYS A 365 -51.81 -3.69 16.87
C LYS A 365 -52.57 -2.56 17.57
N THR A 366 -52.99 -2.79 18.82
CA THR A 366 -53.95 -1.92 19.51
C THR A 366 -53.31 -1.21 20.70
N GLY A 367 -54.12 -0.64 21.61
CA GLY A 367 -53.64 -0.05 22.85
C GLY A 367 -52.59 1.05 22.66
N ALA A 368 -51.55 1.01 23.50
CA ALA A 368 -50.49 2.03 23.53
C ALA A 368 -49.69 2.10 22.22
N TRP A 369 -49.62 1.01 21.44
CA TRP A 369 -48.98 1.06 20.12
C TRP A 369 -49.80 1.89 19.14
N ALA A 370 -51.10 1.63 19.02
CA ALA A 370 -51.97 2.40 18.15
C ALA A 370 -51.95 3.89 18.50
N GLN A 371 -51.94 4.21 19.80
CA GLN A 371 -51.77 5.58 20.30
C GLN A 371 -50.42 6.18 19.85
N ALA A 372 -49.32 5.47 20.01
CA ALA A 372 -48.00 5.95 19.60
C ALA A 372 -47.90 6.21 18.09
N VAL A 373 -48.51 5.34 17.27
CA VAL A 373 -48.55 5.52 15.81
C VAL A 373 -49.37 6.75 15.43
N GLU A 374 -50.53 6.96 16.07
CA GLU A 374 -51.39 8.11 15.79
C GLU A 374 -50.77 9.42 16.28
N GLU A 375 -50.15 9.46 17.45
CA GLU A 375 -49.48 10.66 17.98
C GLU A 375 -48.22 11.05 17.20
N THR A 376 -47.61 10.10 16.48
CA THR A 376 -46.43 10.34 15.62
C THR A 376 -46.75 10.25 14.14
N LYS A 377 -48.03 10.39 13.76
CA LYS A 377 -48.47 10.32 12.37
C LYS A 377 -47.75 11.37 11.53
N GLY A 378 -47.20 10.97 10.37
CA GLY A 378 -46.39 11.86 9.52
C GLY A 378 -44.99 12.19 10.05
N TRP A 379 -44.58 11.64 11.21
CA TRP A 379 -43.22 11.84 11.74
C TRP A 379 -42.23 10.89 11.05
N VAL A 380 -41.27 11.46 10.32
CA VAL A 380 -40.26 10.72 9.53
C VAL A 380 -38.89 11.35 9.72
N MET A 381 -37.89 10.52 9.98
CA MET A 381 -36.49 10.93 9.98
C MET A 381 -35.98 11.06 8.55
N THR A 382 -35.46 12.23 8.21
CA THR A 382 -34.93 12.56 6.89
C THR A 382 -33.51 13.08 6.97
N ASN A 383 -32.75 12.93 5.88
CA ASN A 383 -31.46 13.57 5.68
C ASN A 383 -31.44 14.18 4.27
N GLY A 384 -31.24 15.48 4.16
CA GLY A 384 -31.38 16.20 2.88
C GLY A 384 -32.80 16.11 2.29
N GLY A 385 -33.83 16.00 3.14
CA GLY A 385 -35.23 15.89 2.72
C GLY A 385 -35.71 14.49 2.33
N ALA A 386 -34.81 13.52 2.14
CA ALA A 386 -35.17 12.13 1.84
C ALA A 386 -35.26 11.27 3.12
N PRO A 387 -36.21 10.33 3.23
CA PRO A 387 -36.29 9.40 4.36
C PRO A 387 -35.02 8.57 4.53
N ILE A 388 -34.52 8.48 5.77
CA ILE A 388 -33.33 7.69 6.09
C ILE A 388 -33.67 6.21 6.24
N THR A 389 -32.71 5.34 5.96
CA THR A 389 -32.81 3.92 6.34
C THR A 389 -32.53 3.80 7.83
N ALA A 390 -33.59 3.92 8.64
CA ALA A 390 -33.54 3.89 10.10
C ALA A 390 -33.46 2.45 10.62
N TRP A 391 -32.28 1.83 10.53
CA TRP A 391 -32.06 0.50 11.09
C TRP A 391 -32.27 0.49 12.61
N PHE A 392 -32.86 -0.59 13.12
CA PHE A 392 -33.03 -0.82 14.55
C PHE A 392 -32.93 -2.31 14.85
N ALA A 393 -32.52 -2.66 16.06
CA ALA A 393 -32.41 -4.04 16.53
C ALA A 393 -32.89 -4.16 17.98
N SER A 394 -33.28 -5.37 18.40
CA SER A 394 -33.74 -5.63 19.77
C SER A 394 -32.77 -5.08 20.82
N THR A 395 -31.50 -5.50 20.76
CA THR A 395 -30.47 -5.12 21.72
C THR A 395 -29.20 -4.72 20.99
N ALA A 396 -28.48 -3.68 21.41
CA ALA A 396 -27.17 -3.35 20.83
C ALA A 396 -25.98 -3.90 21.64
N GLY A 397 -26.22 -4.41 22.84
CA GLY A 397 -25.19 -4.95 23.73
C GLY A 397 -24.23 -3.88 24.24
N GLY A 398 -24.73 -2.66 24.45
CA GLY A 398 -23.96 -1.52 24.95
C GLY A 398 -23.19 -0.72 23.90
N TYR A 399 -23.20 -1.15 22.63
CA TYR A 399 -22.47 -0.46 21.56
C TYR A 399 -23.23 -0.49 20.23
N THR A 400 -23.31 0.65 19.54
CA THR A 400 -23.70 0.71 18.13
C THR A 400 -22.50 1.13 17.29
N PHE A 401 -22.54 0.78 16.01
CA PHE A 401 -21.51 1.09 15.02
C PHE A 401 -22.11 1.83 13.82
N SER A 402 -21.27 2.48 13.03
CA SER A 402 -21.67 2.99 11.73
C SER A 402 -21.88 1.83 10.75
N ASN A 403 -22.75 2.01 9.75
CA ASN A 403 -23.11 0.94 8.82
C ASN A 403 -21.91 0.35 8.07
N ASN A 404 -20.92 1.17 7.75
CA ASN A 404 -19.72 0.77 6.99
C ASN A 404 -18.76 -0.10 7.82
N GLU A 405 -18.78 0.03 9.15
CA GLU A 405 -17.97 -0.81 10.05
C GLU A 405 -18.53 -2.22 10.16
N VAL A 406 -19.85 -2.38 10.00
CA VAL A 406 -20.54 -3.68 10.13
C VAL A 406 -20.70 -4.37 8.77
N TRP A 407 -21.15 -3.64 7.75
CA TRP A 407 -21.51 -4.20 6.44
C TRP A 407 -20.63 -3.70 5.29
N GLY A 408 -19.65 -2.83 5.54
CA GLY A 408 -18.86 -2.18 4.50
C GLY A 408 -19.66 -1.14 3.68
N GLY A 409 -19.06 -0.69 2.57
CA GLY A 409 -19.67 0.28 1.67
C GLY A 409 -19.65 1.73 2.17
N SER A 410 -20.40 2.61 1.50
CA SER A 410 -20.44 4.04 1.83
C SER A 410 -21.08 4.29 3.19
N GLN A 411 -20.41 5.12 4.00
CA GLN A 411 -20.94 5.55 5.29
C GLN A 411 -22.23 6.34 5.09
N ARG A 412 -23.29 5.94 5.80
CA ARG A 412 -24.52 6.71 5.93
C ARG A 412 -24.32 7.73 7.04
N PRO A 413 -24.51 9.03 6.77
CA PRO A 413 -24.19 10.09 7.73
C PRO A 413 -25.07 10.05 8.98
N TRP A 414 -26.17 9.29 8.95
CA TRP A 414 -27.06 9.09 10.08
C TRP A 414 -26.75 7.92 10.98
N THR A 415 -25.75 7.11 10.64
CA THR A 415 -25.27 6.03 11.52
C THR A 415 -24.02 6.47 12.25
N LYS A 416 -23.95 6.23 13.56
CA LYS A 416 -22.80 6.58 14.39
C LYS A 416 -22.42 5.47 15.35
N PHE A 417 -21.16 5.49 15.76
CA PHE A 417 -20.70 4.76 16.92
C PHE A 417 -21.31 5.36 18.20
N LEU A 418 -21.90 4.52 19.03
CA LEU A 418 -22.39 4.88 20.37
C LEU A 418 -21.87 3.83 21.34
N SER A 419 -21.45 4.26 22.53
CA SER A 419 -21.16 3.37 23.65
C SER A 419 -22.03 3.79 24.83
N ASP A 420 -22.71 2.81 25.43
CA ASP A 420 -23.41 2.98 26.70
C ASP A 420 -22.34 3.03 27.82
N GLY A 421 -21.92 4.25 28.23
CA GLY A 421 -20.81 4.46 29.17
C GLY A 421 -21.05 5.53 30.25
N SER A 422 -20.82 5.13 31.52
CA SER A 422 -20.87 5.85 32.82
C SER A 422 -22.15 6.57 33.25
N SER A 423 -22.97 7.03 32.31
CA SER A 423 -24.34 7.48 32.55
C SER A 423 -25.33 6.51 31.91
N GLY A 424 -25.14 5.21 32.17
CA GLY A 424 -26.13 4.20 31.80
C GLY A 424 -27.46 4.54 32.49
N TYR A 425 -28.52 4.66 31.69
CA TYR A 425 -29.93 4.87 32.03
C TYR A 425 -30.29 5.54 33.35
#